data_AF-G9EKA5-F1
#
_entry.id   AF-G9EKA5-F1
#
_cell.length_a   1.000
_cell.length_b   1.000
_cell.length_c   1.000
_cell.angle_alpha   90.00
_cell.angle_beta   90.00
_cell.angle_gamma   90.00
#
_symmetry.space_group_name_H-M   'P 1'
#
loop_
_entity.id
_entity.type
_entity.pdbx_description
1 polymer ?
#
loop_
_entity_poly.entity_id
_entity_poly.type
_entity_poly.pdbx_seq_one_letter_code
_entity_poly.pdbx_strand_id
1 'polypeptide(L)'
;MLGAYADNRGRKAALLLSVFMMCFGSLMIALTPGYETIGIFSPLLLVIARLLQGLSIGGEYGTSATYLSEMAPAYQRGFYSSLQCVTLVMGQLLALSVLILLQHLFLDTHQIEVWGWRIPFFIGALFALVAFHMRRGIHETGAFLNEKKDELKINIIKELLKYPRQITIVVGLTMGSILAFYTYTTYMQKFMVNTIGLSKMDATLISALTLFFFMVVQPIMGLISDKIGRQPLIITFGLLGTIFTVPILTALNETTNVWMIFLLIMAGLLIVSCFTSIGAVVKAELFPAEIRALGVGLPFAITVSIFGGSTEYVALWLKSVGHETWFYWYVTGCIAVSLMISLLMHETKGRINESDEKISISVGY
;
A
#
# COMPACT_ATOMS: atom_id res chain seq x y z
N MET A 1 11.96 10.52 8.19
CA MET A 1 13.40 10.21 8.26
C MET A 1 14.06 10.27 6.89
N LEU A 2 13.64 9.46 5.91
CA LEU A 2 14.18 9.51 4.54
C LEU A 2 13.99 10.88 3.86
N GLY A 3 12.87 11.56 4.12
CA GLY A 3 12.66 12.95 3.66
C GLY A 3 13.74 13.92 4.20
N ALA A 4 13.92 13.99 5.52
CA ALA A 4 14.98 14.81 6.13
C ALA A 4 16.40 14.42 5.68
N TYR A 5 16.64 13.13 5.36
CA TYR A 5 17.91 12.70 4.78
C TYR A 5 18.06 13.17 3.33
N ALA A 6 16.98 13.14 2.54
CA ALA A 6 16.94 13.69 1.18
C ALA A 6 17.26 15.19 1.17
N ASP A 7 16.71 15.95 2.11
CA ASP A 7 16.94 17.40 2.23
C ASP A 7 18.40 17.72 2.57
N ASN A 8 19.08 16.87 3.37
CA ASN A 8 20.46 17.11 3.80
C ASN A 8 21.53 16.54 2.85
N ARG A 9 21.24 15.43 2.15
CA ARG A 9 22.22 14.64 1.39
C ARG A 9 21.86 14.46 -0.09
N GLY A 10 20.73 15.02 -0.54
CA GLY A 10 20.23 14.88 -1.90
C GLY A 10 19.20 13.76 -2.04
N ARG A 11 18.29 13.94 -3.02
CA ARG A 11 17.19 13.00 -3.30
C ARG A 11 17.72 11.65 -3.77
N LYS A 12 18.81 11.64 -4.55
CA LYS A 12 19.47 10.39 -4.98
C LYS A 12 19.99 9.59 -3.79
N ALA A 13 20.61 10.25 -2.82
CA ALA A 13 21.18 9.59 -1.64
C ALA A 13 20.08 8.93 -0.79
N ALA A 14 18.94 9.61 -0.61
CA ALA A 14 17.80 9.03 0.10
C ALA A 14 17.17 7.84 -0.64
N LEU A 15 17.05 7.95 -1.98
CA LEU A 15 16.52 6.87 -2.81
C LEU A 15 17.42 5.61 -2.77
N LEU A 16 18.75 5.79 -2.81
CA LEU A 16 19.71 4.70 -2.69
C LEU A 16 19.73 4.08 -1.29
N LEU A 17 19.64 4.91 -0.24
CA LEU A 17 19.56 4.44 1.14
C LEU A 17 18.29 3.60 1.36
N SER A 18 17.16 4.03 0.81
CA SER A 18 15.90 3.27 0.88
C SER A 18 16.05 1.87 0.28
N VAL A 19 16.55 1.76 -0.96
CA VAL A 19 16.74 0.44 -1.60
C VAL A 19 17.75 -0.42 -0.85
N PHE A 20 18.81 0.20 -0.33
CA PHE A 20 19.79 -0.51 0.48
C PHE A 20 19.14 -1.09 1.75
N MET A 21 18.33 -0.31 2.47
CA MET A 21 17.59 -0.79 3.66
C MET A 21 16.64 -1.94 3.30
N MET A 22 15.94 -1.86 2.17
CA MET A 22 15.06 -2.92 1.68
C MET A 22 15.83 -4.20 1.35
N CYS A 23 16.93 -4.10 0.59
CA CYS A 23 17.79 -5.22 0.22
C CYS A 23 18.40 -5.88 1.45
N PHE A 24 18.97 -5.08 2.35
CA PHE A 24 19.60 -5.54 3.58
C PHE A 24 18.58 -6.23 4.50
N GLY A 25 17.39 -5.67 4.66
CA GLY A 25 16.31 -6.31 5.42
C GLY A 25 15.89 -7.67 4.83
N SER A 26 15.76 -7.77 3.50
CA SER A 26 15.42 -9.03 2.84
C SER A 26 16.50 -10.10 3.00
N LEU A 27 17.77 -9.73 2.85
CA LEU A 27 18.90 -10.64 3.08
C LEU A 27 18.98 -11.07 4.55
N MET A 28 18.75 -10.15 5.48
CA MET A 28 18.74 -10.47 6.90
C MET A 28 17.67 -11.52 7.20
N ILE A 29 16.45 -11.38 6.67
CA ILE A 29 15.39 -12.40 6.84
C ILE A 29 15.81 -13.74 6.21
N ALA A 30 16.34 -13.71 4.99
CA ALA A 30 16.75 -14.91 4.27
C ALA A 30 17.84 -15.72 5.01
N LEU A 31 18.77 -15.02 5.66
CA LEU A 31 19.91 -15.61 6.36
C LEU A 31 19.68 -15.86 7.85
N THR A 32 18.61 -15.32 8.46
CA THR A 32 18.36 -15.44 9.91
C THR A 32 18.13 -16.90 10.31
N PRO A 33 18.97 -17.50 11.17
CA PRO A 33 18.76 -18.87 11.65
C PRO A 33 17.42 -19.06 12.38
N GLY A 34 16.95 -20.31 12.44
CA GLY A 34 15.72 -20.65 13.13
C GLY A 34 15.81 -20.43 14.65
N TYR A 35 14.65 -20.44 15.32
CA TYR A 35 14.56 -20.29 16.76
C TYR A 35 15.36 -21.37 17.51
N GLU A 36 15.42 -22.58 16.98
CA GLU A 36 16.19 -23.69 17.57
C GLU A 36 17.69 -23.40 17.67
N THR A 37 18.24 -22.57 16.77
CA THR A 37 19.68 -22.28 16.70
C THR A 37 20.09 -21.09 17.55
N ILE A 38 19.30 -20.02 17.54
CA ILE A 38 19.67 -18.72 18.16
C ILE A 38 18.63 -18.18 19.15
N GLY A 39 17.58 -18.96 19.46
CA GLY A 39 16.54 -18.60 20.42
C GLY A 39 15.85 -17.28 20.08
N ILE A 40 15.66 -16.43 21.10
CA ILE A 40 14.97 -15.14 21.03
C ILE A 40 15.57 -14.15 20.01
N PHE A 41 16.85 -14.32 19.65
CA PHE A 41 17.48 -13.47 18.64
C PHE A 41 16.89 -13.69 17.24
N SER A 42 16.31 -14.85 16.94
CA SER A 42 15.65 -15.12 15.65
C SER A 42 14.46 -14.17 15.41
N PRO A 43 13.41 -14.15 16.26
CA PRO A 43 12.31 -13.21 16.08
C PRO A 43 12.75 -11.74 16.23
N LEU A 44 13.75 -11.43 17.07
CA LEU A 44 14.28 -10.07 17.19
C LEU A 44 14.90 -9.58 15.87
N LEU A 45 15.73 -10.40 15.22
CA LEU A 45 16.31 -10.09 13.91
C LEU A 45 15.22 -9.93 12.85
N LEU A 46 14.20 -10.79 12.85
CA LEU A 46 13.06 -10.66 11.93
C LEU A 46 12.30 -9.33 12.14
N VAL A 47 12.11 -8.91 13.40
CA VAL A 47 11.49 -7.61 13.72
C VAL A 47 12.36 -6.46 13.22
N ILE A 48 13.67 -6.47 13.49
CA ILE A 48 14.58 -5.43 13.01
C ILE A 48 14.58 -5.37 11.48
N ALA A 49 14.58 -6.53 10.81
CA ALA A 49 14.53 -6.59 9.35
C ALA A 49 13.23 -5.97 8.80
N ARG A 50 12.09 -6.29 9.42
CA ARG A 50 10.79 -5.74 9.04
C ARG A 50 10.70 -4.24 9.28
N LEU A 51 11.30 -3.74 10.36
CA LEU A 51 11.39 -2.29 10.61
C LEU A 51 12.22 -1.59 9.53
N LEU A 52 13.35 -2.15 9.12
CA LEU A 52 14.17 -1.61 8.04
C LEU A 52 13.42 -1.56 6.70
N GLN A 53 12.71 -2.64 6.34
CA GLN A 53 11.89 -2.70 5.13
C GLN A 53 10.71 -1.72 5.18
N GLY A 54 10.03 -1.61 6.32
CA GLY A 54 8.91 -0.69 6.51
C GLY A 54 9.33 0.78 6.39
N LEU A 55 10.48 1.15 6.97
CA LEU A 55 11.05 2.50 6.86
C LEU A 55 11.38 2.88 5.41
N SER A 56 11.88 1.92 4.62
CA SER A 56 12.14 2.11 3.18
C SER A 56 10.85 2.42 2.41
N ILE A 57 9.82 1.59 2.56
CA ILE A 57 8.55 1.75 1.83
C ILE A 57 7.84 3.07 2.19
N GLY A 58 7.83 3.45 3.47
CA GLY A 58 7.18 4.67 3.93
C GLY A 58 7.76 5.95 3.34
N GLY A 59 9.07 5.97 3.04
CA GLY A 59 9.72 7.09 2.37
C GLY A 59 9.44 7.18 0.87
N GLU A 60 9.27 6.03 0.20
CA GLU A 60 9.05 5.96 -1.25
C GLU A 60 7.61 6.23 -1.67
N TYR A 61 6.63 5.94 -0.81
CA TYR A 61 5.22 6.11 -1.15
C TYR A 61 4.85 7.58 -1.40
N GLY A 62 5.24 8.48 -0.48
CA GLY A 62 4.90 9.90 -0.56
C GLY A 62 5.57 10.59 -1.77
N THR A 63 6.82 10.24 -2.07
CA THR A 63 7.56 10.78 -3.22
C THR A 63 6.98 10.26 -4.54
N SER A 64 6.63 8.98 -4.62
CA SER A 64 6.02 8.38 -5.82
C SER A 64 4.63 8.96 -6.10
N ALA A 65 3.80 9.11 -5.07
CA ALA A 65 2.48 9.72 -5.18
C ALA A 65 2.56 11.18 -5.68
N THR A 66 3.52 11.94 -5.15
CA THR A 66 3.76 13.32 -5.55
C THR A 66 4.25 13.40 -7.00
N TYR A 67 5.27 12.61 -7.35
CA TYR A 67 5.83 12.56 -8.70
C TYR A 67 4.77 12.21 -9.76
N LEU A 68 3.94 11.21 -9.48
CA LEU A 68 2.85 10.81 -10.38
C LEU A 68 1.79 11.92 -10.51
N SER A 69 1.45 12.63 -9.44
CA SER A 69 0.49 13.74 -9.51
C SER A 69 1.00 14.94 -10.31
N GLU A 70 2.32 15.15 -10.34
CA GLU A 70 2.99 16.27 -11.01
C GLU A 70 3.29 15.99 -12.48
N MET A 71 3.67 14.75 -12.81
CA MET A 71 3.98 14.36 -14.20
C MET A 71 2.73 13.98 -15.00
N ALA A 72 1.65 13.56 -14.33
CA ALA A 72 0.46 13.12 -15.03
C ALA A 72 -0.33 14.32 -15.61
N PRO A 73 -0.79 14.23 -16.86
CA PRO A 73 -1.70 15.21 -17.43
C PRO A 73 -2.93 15.38 -16.55
N ALA A 74 -3.40 16.62 -16.35
CA ALA A 74 -4.50 16.94 -15.43
C ALA A 74 -5.77 16.10 -15.66
N TYR A 75 -6.02 15.70 -16.91
CA TYR A 75 -7.20 14.91 -17.32
C TYR A 75 -7.02 13.38 -17.17
N GLN A 76 -5.82 12.89 -16.84
CA GLN A 76 -5.48 11.46 -16.72
C GLN A 76 -4.84 11.09 -15.38
N ARG A 77 -4.84 11.98 -14.38
CA ARG A 77 -4.20 11.73 -13.08
C ARG A 77 -4.71 10.45 -12.41
N GLY A 78 -6.00 10.12 -12.55
CA GLY A 78 -6.58 8.90 -12.01
C GLY A 78 -5.99 7.63 -12.63
N PHE A 79 -5.85 7.60 -13.96
CA PHE A 79 -5.18 6.50 -14.66
C PHE A 79 -3.71 6.33 -14.22
N TYR A 80 -2.91 7.39 -14.19
CA TYR A 80 -1.51 7.29 -13.76
C TYR A 80 -1.36 6.88 -12.30
N SER A 81 -2.24 7.37 -11.41
CA SER A 81 -2.32 6.93 -10.01
C SER A 81 -2.56 5.43 -9.91
N SER A 82 -3.47 4.89 -10.73
CA SER A 82 -3.83 3.49 -10.68
C SER A 82 -2.69 2.55 -11.05
N LEU A 83 -1.74 3.00 -11.89
CA LEU A 83 -0.54 2.25 -12.23
C LEU A 83 0.36 2.03 -11.00
N GLN A 84 0.37 2.95 -10.04
CA GLN A 84 1.05 2.75 -8.76
C GLN A 84 0.42 1.60 -7.96
N CYS A 85 -0.92 1.47 -8.00
CA CYS A 85 -1.58 0.34 -7.36
C CYS A 85 -1.28 -0.97 -8.10
N VAL A 86 -1.25 -0.94 -9.44
CA VAL A 86 -0.86 -2.10 -10.26
C VAL A 86 0.51 -2.63 -9.87
N THR A 87 1.53 -1.77 -9.70
CA THR A 87 2.88 -2.23 -9.33
C THR A 87 2.93 -2.86 -7.94
N LEU A 88 2.15 -2.35 -6.98
CA LEU A 88 2.01 -2.94 -5.65
C LEU A 88 1.41 -4.35 -5.72
N VAL A 89 0.27 -4.49 -6.41
CA VAL A 89 -0.43 -5.78 -6.56
C VAL A 89 0.40 -6.77 -7.39
N MET A 90 1.10 -6.29 -8.42
CA MET A 90 2.03 -7.10 -9.20
C MET A 90 3.15 -7.68 -8.32
N GLY A 91 3.69 -6.91 -7.37
CA GLY A 91 4.65 -7.41 -6.39
C GLY A 91 4.08 -8.54 -5.52
N GLN A 92 2.83 -8.40 -5.06
CA GLN A 92 2.14 -9.47 -4.32
C GLN A 92 1.90 -10.71 -5.18
N LEU A 93 1.48 -10.52 -6.44
CA LEU A 93 1.27 -11.61 -7.40
C LEU A 93 2.55 -12.37 -7.72
N LEU A 94 3.67 -11.67 -7.89
CA LEU A 94 4.97 -12.31 -8.08
C LEU A 94 5.37 -13.13 -6.86
N ALA A 95 5.15 -12.61 -5.65
CA ALA A 95 5.40 -13.35 -4.41
C ALA A 95 4.52 -14.61 -4.31
N LEU A 96 3.23 -14.51 -4.62
CA LEU A 96 2.32 -15.67 -4.65
C LEU A 96 2.69 -16.65 -5.77
N SER A 97 3.11 -16.17 -6.92
CA SER A 97 3.54 -17.03 -8.05
C SER A 97 4.77 -17.85 -7.66
N VAL A 98 5.75 -17.23 -6.99
CA VAL A 98 6.89 -17.96 -6.42
C VAL A 98 6.40 -18.99 -5.41
N LEU A 99 5.49 -18.63 -4.50
CA LEU A 99 4.95 -19.56 -3.51
C LEU A 99 4.22 -20.75 -4.17
N ILE A 100 3.40 -20.51 -5.19
CA ILE A 100 2.69 -21.53 -5.97
C ILE A 100 3.69 -22.47 -6.64
N LEU A 101 4.72 -21.94 -7.30
CA LEU A 101 5.76 -22.76 -7.93
C LEU A 101 6.48 -23.64 -6.90
N LEU A 102 6.83 -23.08 -5.74
CA LEU A 102 7.46 -23.84 -4.67
C LEU A 102 6.55 -24.95 -4.13
N GLN A 103 5.26 -24.67 -3.93
CA GLN A 103 4.26 -25.63 -3.44
C GLN A 103 3.92 -26.74 -4.45
N HIS A 104 3.95 -26.46 -5.76
CA HIS A 104 3.51 -27.41 -6.78
C HIS A 104 4.63 -28.20 -7.45
N LEU A 105 5.81 -27.58 -7.63
CA LEU A 105 6.85 -28.13 -8.51
C LEU A 105 8.11 -28.54 -7.77
N PHE A 106 8.42 -27.93 -6.63
CA PHE A 106 9.77 -28.00 -6.06
C PHE A 106 9.84 -28.58 -4.64
N LEU A 107 8.85 -28.32 -3.77
CA LEU A 107 8.94 -28.68 -2.35
C LEU A 107 7.63 -29.23 -1.80
N ASP A 108 7.77 -30.19 -0.89
CA ASP A 108 6.67 -30.63 -0.02
C ASP A 108 6.40 -29.61 1.10
N THR A 109 5.18 -29.65 1.66
CA THR A 109 4.72 -28.75 2.74
C THR A 109 5.73 -28.63 3.89
N HIS A 110 6.30 -29.76 4.33
CA HIS A 110 7.28 -29.77 5.42
C HIS A 110 8.56 -29.00 5.07
N GLN A 111 9.07 -29.15 3.84
CA GLN A 111 10.28 -28.45 3.43
C GLN A 111 10.06 -26.94 3.30
N ILE A 112 8.86 -26.53 2.87
CA ILE A 112 8.47 -25.11 2.82
C ILE A 112 8.47 -24.48 4.20
N GLU A 113 7.92 -25.19 5.20
CA GLU A 113 7.85 -24.73 6.59
C GLU A 113 9.22 -24.65 7.26
N VAL A 114 10.12 -25.60 6.97
CA VAL A 114 11.46 -25.63 7.58
C VAL A 114 12.39 -24.57 6.97
N TRP A 115 12.48 -24.48 5.64
CA TRP A 115 13.49 -23.61 5.00
C TRP A 115 13.02 -22.96 3.70
N GLY A 116 12.06 -23.56 2.97
CA GLY A 116 11.65 -23.07 1.65
C GLY A 116 11.08 -21.64 1.68
N TRP A 117 10.52 -21.21 2.81
CA TRP A 117 10.09 -19.82 3.04
C TRP A 117 11.21 -18.78 2.87
N ARG A 118 12.50 -19.16 2.91
CA ARG A 118 13.65 -18.26 2.69
C ARG A 118 13.83 -17.86 1.23
N ILE A 119 13.41 -18.70 0.28
CA ILE A 119 13.63 -18.51 -1.17
C ILE A 119 13.01 -17.20 -1.68
N PRO A 120 11.74 -16.86 -1.38
CA PRO A 120 11.15 -15.59 -1.78
C PRO A 120 11.94 -14.36 -1.29
N PHE A 121 12.54 -14.43 -0.10
CA PHE A 121 13.34 -13.33 0.44
C PHE A 121 14.69 -13.16 -0.29
N PHE A 122 15.33 -14.26 -0.72
CA PHE A 122 16.50 -14.19 -1.60
C PHE A 122 16.16 -13.57 -2.96
N ILE A 123 15.04 -13.98 -3.57
CA ILE A 123 14.57 -13.40 -4.83
C ILE A 123 14.29 -11.89 -4.66
N GLY A 124 13.61 -11.52 -3.57
CA GLY A 124 13.36 -10.12 -3.24
C GLY A 124 14.64 -9.30 -3.03
N ALA A 125 15.66 -9.88 -2.39
CA ALA A 125 16.97 -9.25 -2.25
C ALA A 125 17.67 -9.04 -3.60
N LEU A 126 17.58 -10.01 -4.52
CA LEU A 126 18.14 -9.89 -5.86
C LEU A 126 17.46 -8.77 -6.66
N PHE A 127 16.11 -8.68 -6.62
CA PHE A 127 15.40 -7.57 -7.24
C PHE A 127 15.78 -6.21 -6.65
N ALA A 128 15.99 -6.14 -5.33
CA ALA A 128 16.46 -4.91 -4.69
C ALA A 128 17.88 -4.52 -5.14
N LEU A 129 18.77 -5.48 -5.39
CA LEU A 129 20.10 -5.22 -5.98
C LEU A 129 20.00 -4.68 -7.41
N VAL A 130 19.12 -5.25 -8.23
CA VAL A 130 18.86 -4.76 -9.60
C VAL A 130 18.31 -3.32 -9.53
N ALA A 131 17.32 -3.07 -8.67
CA ALA A 131 16.78 -1.73 -8.45
C ALA A 131 17.84 -0.73 -7.98
N PHE A 132 18.76 -1.17 -7.11
CA PHE A 132 19.89 -0.37 -6.65
C PHE A 132 20.83 -0.03 -7.80
N HIS A 133 21.14 -1.00 -8.67
CA HIS A 133 21.97 -0.77 -9.85
C HIS A 133 21.31 0.22 -10.82
N MET A 134 20.02 0.07 -11.11
CA MET A 134 19.28 1.01 -11.96
C MET A 134 19.26 2.43 -11.37
N ARG A 135 19.02 2.56 -10.05
CA ARG A 135 18.95 3.86 -9.37
C ARG A 135 20.29 4.57 -9.25
N ARG A 136 21.42 3.88 -9.40
CA ARG A 136 22.75 4.52 -9.47
C ARG A 136 22.90 5.45 -10.68
N GLY A 137 22.24 5.13 -11.79
CA GLY A 137 22.25 5.92 -13.03
C GLY A 137 21.40 7.18 -13.00
N ILE A 138 20.58 7.40 -11.96
CA ILE A 138 19.75 8.60 -11.85
C ILE A 138 20.66 9.80 -11.54
N HIS A 139 20.57 10.85 -12.36
CA HIS A 139 21.21 12.14 -12.12
C HIS A 139 20.46 12.90 -11.02
N GLU A 140 21.19 13.64 -10.19
CA GLU A 140 20.57 14.51 -9.19
C GLU A 140 19.66 15.52 -9.89
N THR A 141 18.46 15.75 -9.37
CA THR A 141 17.54 16.74 -9.95
C THR A 141 18.18 18.12 -9.93
N GLY A 142 18.13 18.86 -11.04
CA GLY A 142 18.75 20.18 -11.20
C GLY A 142 18.34 21.21 -10.13
N ALA A 143 17.18 21.02 -9.47
CA ALA A 143 16.76 21.80 -8.32
C ALA A 143 17.72 21.72 -7.11
N PHE A 144 18.28 20.55 -6.81
CA PHE A 144 19.22 20.37 -5.69
C PHE A 144 20.62 20.94 -5.98
N LEU A 145 21.01 20.99 -7.27
CA LEU A 145 22.29 21.55 -7.70
C LEU A 145 22.27 23.09 -7.70
N ASN A 146 21.09 23.69 -7.87
CA ASN A 146 20.89 25.15 -7.93
C ASN A 146 20.41 25.76 -6.59
N GLU A 147 20.10 24.95 -5.58
CA GLU A 147 19.81 25.43 -4.22
C GLU A 147 21.08 25.99 -3.57
N LYS A 148 21.21 27.33 -3.61
CA LYS A 148 22.11 28.04 -2.70
C LYS A 148 21.70 27.65 -1.27
N LYS A 149 22.66 27.16 -0.47
CA LYS A 149 22.53 26.77 0.95
C LYS A 149 22.10 27.89 1.92
N ASP A 150 21.56 28.99 1.41
CA ASP A 150 20.99 30.09 2.18
C ASP A 150 19.49 30.11 1.95
N GLU A 151 18.74 29.31 2.72
CA GLU A 151 17.34 29.60 3.03
C GLU A 151 16.91 28.78 4.26
N LEU A 152 16.12 29.43 5.10
CA LEU A 152 15.75 29.04 6.46
C LEU A 152 15.44 27.55 6.59
N LYS A 153 16.00 26.88 7.61
CA LYS A 153 15.57 25.55 8.07
C LYS A 153 14.13 25.62 8.57
N ILE A 154 13.17 25.75 7.66
CA ILE A 154 11.75 25.63 7.97
C ILE A 154 11.59 24.21 8.51
N ASN A 155 11.15 24.11 9.75
CA ASN A 155 10.83 22.81 10.32
C ASN A 155 9.58 22.31 9.61
N ILE A 156 9.75 21.50 8.56
CA ILE A 156 8.68 21.03 7.66
C ILE A 156 7.59 20.29 8.46
N ILE A 157 7.94 19.68 9.60
CA ILE A 157 6.97 19.08 10.52
C ILE A 157 6.09 20.15 11.18
N LYS A 158 6.69 21.25 11.63
CA LYS A 158 5.95 22.39 12.19
C LYS A 158 5.05 23.05 11.14
N GLU A 159 5.49 23.09 9.88
CA GLU A 159 4.70 23.59 8.77
C GLU A 159 3.52 22.67 8.46
N LEU A 160 3.73 21.35 8.46
CA LEU A 160 2.68 20.36 8.28
C LEU A 160 1.60 20.44 9.37
N LEU A 161 2.00 20.69 10.63
CA LEU A 161 1.05 20.83 11.74
C LEU A 161 0.10 22.03 11.61
N LYS A 162 0.36 22.97 10.68
CA LYS A 162 -0.60 24.04 10.34
C LYS A 162 -1.79 23.54 9.53
N TYR A 163 -1.76 22.31 9.04
CA TYR A 163 -2.78 21.68 8.18
C TYR A 163 -3.50 20.49 8.86
N PRO A 164 -4.06 20.66 10.07
CA PRO A 164 -4.65 19.55 10.83
C PRO A 164 -5.86 18.94 10.12
N ARG A 165 -6.66 19.74 9.40
CA ARG A 165 -7.82 19.26 8.66
C ARG A 165 -7.41 18.29 7.54
N GLN A 166 -6.38 18.65 6.78
CA GLN A 166 -5.84 17.82 5.68
C GLN A 166 -5.26 16.51 6.22
N ILE A 167 -4.51 16.59 7.34
CA ILE A 167 -3.98 15.41 8.03
C ILE A 167 -5.12 14.46 8.44
N THR A 168 -6.17 14.99 9.07
CA THR A 168 -7.34 14.18 9.48
C THR A 168 -8.03 13.54 8.29
N ILE A 169 -8.16 14.24 7.15
CA ILE A 169 -8.71 13.66 5.92
C ILE A 169 -7.85 12.49 5.42
N VAL A 170 -6.52 12.66 5.37
CA VAL A 170 -5.60 11.60 4.94
C VAL A 170 -5.68 10.39 5.86
N VAL A 171 -5.65 10.61 7.18
CA VAL A 171 -5.76 9.53 8.17
C VAL A 171 -7.08 8.80 8.01
N GLY A 172 -8.19 9.54 7.96
CA GLY A 172 -9.52 8.98 7.86
C GLY A 172 -9.78 8.18 6.59
N LEU A 173 -9.36 8.71 5.43
CA LEU A 173 -9.47 8.01 4.15
C LEU A 173 -8.53 6.80 4.09
N THR A 174 -7.32 6.92 4.64
CA THR A 174 -6.34 5.82 4.65
C THR A 174 -6.78 4.70 5.59
N MET A 175 -7.40 5.01 6.73
CA MET A 175 -7.78 4.03 7.75
C MET A 175 -8.73 2.96 7.21
N GLY A 176 -9.89 3.34 6.65
CA GLY A 176 -10.84 2.38 6.10
C GLY A 176 -10.32 1.68 4.85
N SER A 177 -9.66 2.41 3.96
CA SER A 177 -9.12 1.84 2.72
C SER A 177 -8.00 0.84 2.95
N ILE A 178 -7.05 1.14 3.84
CA ILE A 178 -5.92 0.25 4.10
C ILE A 178 -6.37 -1.01 4.84
N LEU A 179 -7.31 -0.87 5.77
CA LEU A 179 -7.86 -1.98 6.52
C LEU A 179 -8.66 -2.92 5.61
N ALA A 180 -9.51 -2.35 4.73
CA ALA A 180 -10.22 -3.14 3.72
C ALA A 180 -9.25 -3.81 2.74
N PHE A 181 -8.23 -3.07 2.26
CA PHE A 181 -7.22 -3.61 1.36
C PHE A 181 -6.50 -4.82 1.97
N TYR A 182 -5.96 -4.72 3.18
CA TYR A 182 -5.27 -5.85 3.81
C TYR A 182 -6.22 -6.99 4.21
N THR A 183 -7.48 -6.68 4.51
CA THR A 183 -8.51 -7.70 4.79
C THR A 183 -8.73 -8.59 3.57
N TYR A 184 -8.98 -8.01 2.39
CA TYR A 184 -9.30 -8.76 1.18
C TYR A 184 -8.08 -9.31 0.43
N THR A 185 -6.88 -8.77 0.66
CA THR A 185 -5.65 -9.23 0.00
C THR A 185 -4.88 -10.23 0.85
N THR A 186 -4.26 -9.78 1.95
CA THR A 186 -3.35 -10.59 2.76
C THR A 186 -4.09 -11.50 3.74
N TYR A 187 -5.02 -10.96 4.52
CA TYR A 187 -5.74 -11.73 5.55
C TYR A 187 -6.65 -12.80 4.93
N MET A 188 -7.26 -12.51 3.78
CA MET A 188 -8.22 -13.40 3.14
C MET A 188 -7.69 -14.81 2.89
N GLN A 189 -6.40 -14.95 2.54
CA GLN A 189 -5.77 -16.26 2.40
C GLN A 189 -5.80 -17.06 3.72
N LYS A 190 -5.50 -16.41 4.84
CA LYS A 190 -5.56 -17.01 6.18
C LYS A 190 -7.00 -17.29 6.61
N PHE A 191 -7.95 -16.43 6.24
CA PHE A 191 -9.37 -16.64 6.50
C PHE A 191 -9.87 -17.91 5.80
N MET A 192 -9.55 -18.09 4.52
CA MET A 192 -9.90 -19.30 3.76
C MET A 192 -9.34 -20.58 4.39
N VAL A 193 -8.08 -20.56 4.84
CA VAL A 193 -7.45 -21.74 5.45
C VAL A 193 -7.97 -21.98 6.87
N ASN A 194 -7.97 -20.97 7.72
CA ASN A 194 -8.23 -21.15 9.14
C ASN A 194 -9.72 -21.20 9.46
N THR A 195 -10.58 -20.49 8.71
CA THR A 195 -12.02 -20.33 9.00
C THR A 195 -12.86 -21.24 8.12
N ILE A 196 -12.69 -21.15 6.80
CA ILE A 196 -13.46 -21.96 5.85
C ILE A 196 -12.95 -23.42 5.81
N GLY A 197 -11.67 -23.64 6.14
CA GLY A 197 -11.05 -24.96 6.13
C GLY A 197 -10.54 -25.42 4.76
N LEU A 198 -10.32 -24.48 3.83
CA LEU A 198 -9.71 -24.78 2.54
C LEU A 198 -8.25 -25.22 2.68
N SER A 199 -7.78 -26.01 1.73
CA SER A 199 -6.36 -26.36 1.65
C SER A 199 -5.51 -25.10 1.45
N LYS A 200 -4.27 -25.10 1.98
CA LYS A 200 -3.32 -23.99 1.77
C LYS A 200 -3.11 -23.70 0.28
N MET A 201 -3.14 -24.74 -0.55
CA MET A 201 -2.92 -24.63 -2.00
C MET A 201 -4.09 -23.93 -2.69
N ASP A 202 -5.32 -24.38 -2.43
CA ASP A 202 -6.53 -23.78 -3.02
C ASP A 202 -6.68 -22.32 -2.59
N ALA A 203 -6.46 -22.02 -1.32
CA ALA A 203 -6.49 -20.65 -0.81
C ALA A 203 -5.45 -19.76 -1.53
N THR A 204 -4.23 -20.28 -1.76
CA THR A 204 -3.17 -19.54 -2.47
C THR A 204 -3.55 -19.28 -3.93
N LEU A 205 -4.13 -20.27 -4.62
CA LEU A 205 -4.59 -20.14 -6.00
C LEU A 205 -5.73 -19.14 -6.15
N ILE A 206 -6.74 -19.20 -5.27
CA ILE A 206 -7.87 -18.26 -5.26
C ILE A 206 -7.37 -16.84 -4.97
N SER A 207 -6.46 -16.66 -4.01
CA SER A 207 -5.84 -15.36 -3.74
C SER A 207 -5.04 -14.83 -4.93
N ALA A 208 -4.26 -15.68 -5.61
CA ALA A 208 -3.53 -15.25 -6.81
C ALA A 208 -4.48 -14.85 -7.95
N LEU A 209 -5.54 -15.62 -8.18
CA LEU A 209 -6.51 -15.33 -9.23
C LEU A 209 -7.27 -14.02 -8.95
N THR A 210 -7.75 -13.82 -7.72
CA THR A 210 -8.45 -12.59 -7.32
C THR A 210 -7.55 -11.36 -7.40
N LEU A 211 -6.28 -11.47 -6.96
CA LEU A 211 -5.31 -10.36 -7.09
C LEU A 211 -4.99 -10.04 -8.55
N PHE A 212 -4.96 -11.04 -9.45
CA PHE A 212 -4.74 -10.81 -10.87
C PHE A 212 -5.87 -9.97 -11.48
N PHE A 213 -7.13 -10.33 -11.23
CA PHE A 213 -8.26 -9.53 -11.69
C PHE A 213 -8.30 -8.16 -11.02
N PHE A 214 -8.01 -8.08 -9.72
CA PHE A 214 -7.91 -6.81 -9.01
C PHE A 214 -6.88 -5.87 -9.62
N MET A 215 -5.71 -6.40 -10.03
CA MET A 215 -4.68 -5.65 -10.76
C MET A 215 -5.22 -5.08 -12.08
N VAL A 216 -5.93 -5.90 -12.88
CA VAL A 216 -6.51 -5.49 -14.17
C VAL A 216 -7.62 -4.44 -14.01
N VAL A 217 -8.35 -4.47 -12.89
CA VAL A 217 -9.42 -3.50 -12.61
C VAL A 217 -8.87 -2.12 -12.23
N GLN A 218 -7.67 -2.02 -11.63
CA GLN A 218 -7.13 -0.72 -11.17
C GLN A 218 -7.10 0.35 -12.28
N PRO A 219 -6.53 0.09 -13.49
CA PRO A 219 -6.52 1.07 -14.57
C PRO A 219 -7.91 1.47 -15.06
N ILE A 220 -8.85 0.53 -15.07
CA ILE A 220 -10.23 0.77 -15.48
C ILE A 220 -10.90 1.75 -14.51
N MET A 221 -10.76 1.52 -13.19
CA MET A 221 -11.29 2.43 -12.17
C MET A 221 -10.60 3.79 -12.18
N GLY A 222 -9.30 3.83 -12.47
CA GLY A 222 -8.56 5.09 -12.66
C GLY A 222 -9.15 5.92 -13.80
N LEU A 223 -9.42 5.31 -14.96
CA LEU A 223 -10.06 5.97 -16.11
C LEU A 223 -11.49 6.41 -15.81
N ILE A 224 -12.24 5.58 -15.08
CA ILE A 224 -13.60 5.95 -14.64
C ILE A 224 -13.54 7.20 -13.78
N SER A 225 -12.60 7.28 -12.83
CA SER A 225 -12.44 8.47 -11.99
C SER A 225 -12.07 9.73 -12.77
N ASP A 226 -11.24 9.60 -13.80
CA ASP A 226 -10.93 10.73 -14.66
C ASP A 226 -12.18 11.25 -15.38
N LYS A 227 -13.16 10.38 -15.72
CA LYS A 227 -14.44 10.77 -16.31
C LYS A 227 -15.46 11.29 -15.30
N ILE A 228 -15.70 10.59 -14.20
CA ILE A 228 -16.82 10.92 -13.27
C ILE A 228 -16.44 11.84 -12.12
N GLY A 229 -15.14 12.01 -11.82
CA GLY A 229 -14.67 12.69 -10.61
C GLY A 229 -14.04 11.73 -9.61
N ARG A 230 -13.36 12.27 -8.59
CA ARG A 230 -12.72 11.47 -7.54
C ARG A 230 -13.69 11.25 -6.39
N GLN A 231 -14.46 12.27 -6.02
CA GLN A 231 -15.38 12.20 -4.89
C GLN A 231 -16.45 11.12 -5.06
N PRO A 232 -17.10 10.95 -6.24
CA PRO A 232 -18.09 9.88 -6.42
C PRO A 232 -17.52 8.50 -6.14
N LEU A 233 -16.31 8.16 -6.61
CA LEU A 233 -15.71 6.85 -6.35
C LEU A 233 -15.39 6.64 -4.87
N ILE A 234 -14.90 7.65 -4.17
CA ILE A 234 -14.59 7.53 -2.73
C ILE A 234 -15.89 7.32 -1.94
N ILE A 235 -16.97 8.03 -2.29
CA ILE A 235 -18.29 7.82 -1.68
C ILE A 235 -18.82 6.43 -2.02
N THR A 236 -18.67 5.96 -3.27
CA THR A 236 -19.05 4.60 -3.67
C THR A 236 -18.28 3.54 -2.86
N PHE A 237 -16.97 3.71 -2.67
CA PHE A 237 -16.16 2.85 -1.79
C PHE A 237 -16.74 2.84 -0.37
N GLY A 238 -16.96 4.02 0.21
CA GLY A 238 -17.46 4.14 1.58
C GLY A 238 -18.86 3.53 1.76
N LEU A 239 -19.77 3.80 0.83
CA LEU A 239 -21.16 3.33 0.88
C LEU A 239 -21.23 1.81 0.67
N LEU A 240 -20.68 1.32 -0.43
CA LEU A 240 -20.70 -0.12 -0.73
C LEU A 240 -19.87 -0.89 0.29
N GLY A 241 -18.72 -0.37 0.72
CA GLY A 241 -17.89 -1.01 1.72
C GLY A 241 -18.59 -1.09 3.08
N THR A 242 -19.34 -0.06 3.49
CA THR A 242 -20.09 -0.11 4.75
C THR A 242 -21.26 -1.10 4.67
N ILE A 243 -21.98 -1.15 3.54
CA ILE A 243 -23.16 -2.01 3.39
C ILE A 243 -22.77 -3.49 3.17
N PHE A 244 -21.76 -3.75 2.33
CA PHE A 244 -21.47 -5.10 1.84
C PHE A 244 -20.34 -5.82 2.58
N THR A 245 -19.50 -5.15 3.38
CA THR A 245 -18.37 -5.84 4.06
C THR A 245 -18.85 -6.95 5.00
N VAL A 246 -19.82 -6.68 5.87
CA VAL A 246 -20.35 -7.73 6.77
C VAL A 246 -21.05 -8.84 5.99
N PRO A 247 -21.98 -8.57 5.06
CA PRO A 247 -22.59 -9.62 4.24
C PRO A 247 -21.57 -10.49 3.48
N ILE A 248 -20.53 -9.87 2.89
CA ILE A 248 -19.50 -10.60 2.14
C ILE A 248 -18.72 -11.54 3.07
N LEU A 249 -18.24 -11.05 4.21
CA LEU A 249 -17.44 -11.86 5.14
C LEU A 249 -18.27 -12.95 5.83
N THR A 250 -19.53 -12.68 6.15
CA THR A 250 -20.45 -13.70 6.69
C THR A 250 -20.77 -14.76 5.64
N ALA A 251 -21.09 -14.37 4.41
CA ALA A 251 -21.36 -15.32 3.33
C ALA A 251 -20.13 -16.17 2.97
N LEU A 252 -18.92 -15.61 3.08
CA LEU A 252 -17.67 -16.34 2.90
C LEU A 252 -17.49 -17.43 3.97
N ASN A 253 -17.92 -17.18 5.20
CA ASN A 253 -17.81 -18.15 6.30
C ASN A 253 -18.73 -19.38 6.10
N GLU A 254 -19.86 -19.19 5.42
CA GLU A 254 -20.89 -20.23 5.27
C GLU A 254 -20.73 -21.07 4.00
N THR A 255 -19.88 -20.65 3.05
CA THR A 255 -19.74 -21.31 1.74
C THR A 255 -18.43 -22.07 1.61
N THR A 256 -18.50 -23.29 1.05
CA THR A 256 -17.34 -24.10 0.68
C THR A 256 -17.11 -24.13 -0.84
N ASN A 257 -17.97 -23.47 -1.62
CA ASN A 257 -17.86 -23.45 -3.08
C ASN A 257 -16.78 -22.46 -3.52
N VAL A 258 -15.72 -22.97 -4.14
CA VAL A 258 -14.56 -22.21 -4.64
C VAL A 258 -14.96 -21.03 -5.51
N TRP A 259 -15.92 -21.20 -6.43
CA TRP A 259 -16.36 -20.12 -7.32
C TRP A 259 -17.12 -19.03 -6.58
N MET A 260 -17.91 -19.40 -5.57
CA MET A 260 -18.62 -18.44 -4.72
C MET A 260 -17.63 -17.64 -3.86
N ILE A 261 -16.62 -18.31 -3.30
CA ILE A 261 -15.53 -17.67 -2.55
C ILE A 261 -14.79 -16.67 -3.43
N PHE A 262 -14.40 -17.08 -4.65
CA PHE A 262 -13.77 -16.20 -5.63
C PHE A 262 -14.61 -14.96 -5.92
N LEU A 263 -15.90 -15.13 -6.20
CA LEU A 263 -16.80 -14.01 -6.52
C LEU A 263 -17.00 -13.06 -5.34
N LEU A 264 -17.12 -13.58 -4.11
CA LEU A 264 -17.28 -12.77 -2.90
C LEU A 264 -16.01 -11.95 -2.59
N ILE A 265 -14.83 -12.56 -2.70
CA ILE A 265 -13.55 -11.85 -2.55
C ILE A 265 -13.41 -10.80 -3.65
N MET A 266 -13.73 -11.16 -4.90
CA MET A 266 -13.67 -10.23 -6.02
C MET A 266 -14.63 -9.06 -5.82
N ALA A 267 -15.85 -9.29 -5.31
CA ALA A 267 -16.79 -8.21 -5.00
C ALA A 267 -16.22 -7.23 -3.95
N GLY A 268 -15.59 -7.75 -2.89
CA GLY A 268 -14.88 -6.92 -1.91
C GLY A 268 -13.74 -6.12 -2.53
N LEU A 269 -12.92 -6.75 -3.36
CA LEU A 269 -11.81 -6.11 -4.07
C LEU A 269 -12.29 -5.07 -5.10
N LEU A 270 -13.41 -5.28 -5.80
CA LEU A 270 -14.03 -4.30 -6.68
C LEU A 270 -14.45 -3.06 -5.90
N ILE A 271 -15.06 -3.22 -4.72
CA ILE A 271 -15.41 -2.09 -3.86
C ILE A 271 -14.15 -1.33 -3.44
N VAL A 272 -13.11 -2.04 -2.99
CA VAL A 272 -11.82 -1.45 -2.58
C VAL A 272 -11.14 -0.71 -3.75
N SER A 273 -11.29 -1.22 -4.98
CA SER A 273 -10.67 -0.63 -6.19
C SER A 273 -11.14 0.81 -6.48
N CYS A 274 -12.35 1.16 -6.04
CA CYS A 274 -12.89 2.52 -6.15
C CYS A 274 -12.02 3.55 -5.41
N PHE A 275 -11.33 3.15 -4.34
CA PHE A 275 -10.39 4.03 -3.63
C PHE A 275 -8.93 3.79 -4.02
N THR A 276 -8.49 2.54 -4.12
CA THR A 276 -7.04 2.24 -4.30
C THR A 276 -6.48 2.77 -5.60
N SER A 277 -7.31 2.86 -6.65
CA SER A 277 -6.91 3.38 -7.96
C SER A 277 -6.55 4.88 -7.92
N ILE A 278 -7.17 5.65 -7.03
CA ILE A 278 -7.06 7.12 -6.99
C ILE A 278 -6.49 7.68 -5.69
N GLY A 279 -6.33 6.84 -4.66
CA GLY A 279 -5.99 7.27 -3.31
C GLY A 279 -4.66 8.01 -3.19
N ALA A 280 -3.69 7.76 -4.07
CA ALA A 280 -2.41 8.47 -4.08
C ALA A 280 -2.59 9.93 -4.54
N VAL A 281 -3.28 10.14 -5.66
CA VAL A 281 -3.53 11.48 -6.22
C VAL A 281 -4.43 12.32 -5.32
N VAL A 282 -5.51 11.73 -4.78
CA VAL A 282 -6.42 12.46 -3.88
C VAL A 282 -5.68 13.02 -2.67
N LYS A 283 -4.75 12.25 -2.10
CA LYS A 283 -3.94 12.73 -0.96
C LYS A 283 -2.95 13.81 -1.38
N ALA A 284 -2.33 13.67 -2.56
CA ALA A 284 -1.38 14.64 -3.09
C ALA A 284 -2.02 16.02 -3.38
N GLU A 285 -3.28 16.04 -3.83
CA GLU A 285 -4.03 17.25 -4.14
C GLU A 285 -4.51 18.02 -2.88
N LEU A 286 -4.42 17.43 -1.68
CA LEU A 286 -4.82 18.09 -0.43
C LEU A 286 -3.79 19.09 0.11
N PHE A 287 -2.53 18.97 -0.31
CA PHE A 287 -1.43 19.75 0.24
C PHE A 287 -0.76 20.65 -0.81
N PRO A 288 -0.31 21.86 -0.42
CA PRO A 288 0.57 22.69 -1.23
C PRO A 288 1.84 21.94 -1.63
N ALA A 289 2.40 22.27 -2.81
CA ALA A 289 3.52 21.54 -3.41
C ALA A 289 4.74 21.45 -2.47
N GLU A 290 4.98 22.50 -1.68
CA GLU A 290 6.13 22.65 -0.80
C GLU A 290 6.15 21.61 0.34
N ILE A 291 4.98 21.22 0.84
CA ILE A 291 4.85 20.26 1.96
C ILE A 291 4.18 18.94 1.54
N ARG A 292 3.81 18.79 0.26
CA ARG A 292 3.00 17.68 -0.26
C ARG A 292 3.59 16.31 0.05
N ALA A 293 4.88 16.11 -0.22
CA ALA A 293 5.52 14.82 0.00
C ALA A 293 5.49 14.39 1.48
N LEU A 294 5.73 15.33 2.41
CA LEU A 294 5.67 15.06 3.85
C LEU A 294 4.22 14.91 4.32
N GLY A 295 3.33 15.78 3.85
CA GLY A 295 1.92 15.80 4.24
C GLY A 295 1.13 14.58 3.78
N VAL A 296 1.50 13.99 2.65
CA VAL A 296 1.00 12.68 2.23
C VAL A 296 1.71 11.57 3.00
N GLY A 297 3.04 11.57 3.02
CA GLY A 297 3.84 10.45 3.50
C GLY A 297 3.71 10.17 4.99
N LEU A 298 3.79 11.20 5.85
CA LEU A 298 3.81 11.01 7.31
C LEU A 298 2.47 10.50 7.86
N PRO A 299 1.32 11.15 7.60
CA PRO A 299 0.02 10.64 8.07
C PRO A 299 -0.30 9.27 7.48
N PHE A 300 0.01 9.05 6.20
CA PHE A 300 -0.15 7.74 5.56
C PHE A 300 0.64 6.65 6.27
N ALA A 301 1.94 6.85 6.49
CA ALA A 301 2.79 5.84 7.13
C ALA A 301 2.33 5.50 8.55
N ILE A 302 1.91 6.50 9.33
CA ILE A 302 1.36 6.29 10.68
C ILE A 302 0.06 5.48 10.61
N THR A 303 -0.89 5.86 9.76
CA THR A 303 -2.17 5.15 9.62
C THR A 303 -1.98 3.72 9.12
N VAL A 304 -1.11 3.50 8.12
CA VAL A 304 -0.80 2.17 7.60
C VAL A 304 -0.14 1.30 8.67
N SER A 305 0.75 1.87 9.49
CA SER A 305 1.42 1.13 10.56
C SER A 305 0.42 0.70 11.65
N ILE A 306 -0.49 1.59 12.03
CA ILE A 306 -1.48 1.33 13.09
C ILE A 306 -2.58 0.38 12.61
N PHE A 307 -3.22 0.67 11.48
CA PHE A 307 -4.42 -0.08 11.03
C PHE A 307 -4.06 -1.21 10.07
N GLY A 308 -3.18 -0.95 9.10
CA GLY A 308 -2.76 -1.97 8.15
C GLY A 308 -1.89 -3.04 8.80
N GLY A 309 -0.89 -2.63 9.60
CA GLY A 309 0.00 -3.55 10.31
C GLY A 309 -0.71 -4.41 11.36
N SER A 310 -1.76 -3.88 12.00
CA SER A 310 -2.52 -4.61 13.03
C SER A 310 -3.67 -5.46 12.48
N THR A 311 -4.01 -5.35 11.18
CA THR A 311 -5.20 -6.00 10.58
C THR A 311 -5.24 -7.49 10.90
N GLU A 312 -4.17 -8.22 10.57
CA GLU A 312 -4.11 -9.67 10.78
C GLU A 312 -4.08 -10.05 12.27
N TYR A 313 -3.38 -9.25 13.08
CA TYR A 313 -3.28 -9.50 14.52
C TYR A 313 -4.65 -9.38 15.18
N VAL A 314 -5.39 -8.29 14.91
CA VAL A 314 -6.74 -8.07 15.45
C VAL A 314 -7.69 -9.16 14.97
N ALA A 315 -7.63 -9.54 13.69
CA ALA A 315 -8.49 -10.59 13.13
C ALA A 315 -8.26 -11.95 13.80
N LEU A 316 -6.99 -12.38 13.90
CA LEU A 316 -6.63 -13.66 14.52
C LEU A 316 -6.88 -13.66 16.03
N TRP A 317 -6.66 -12.53 16.71
CA TRP A 317 -6.97 -12.40 18.13
C TRP A 317 -8.47 -12.52 18.40
N LEU A 318 -9.31 -11.78 17.67
CA LEU A 318 -10.77 -11.88 17.80
C LEU A 318 -11.28 -13.28 17.51
N LYS A 319 -10.69 -13.95 16.51
CA LYS A 319 -10.96 -15.35 16.24
C LYS A 319 -10.56 -16.26 17.40
N SER A 320 -9.39 -16.07 17.99
CA SER A 320 -8.91 -16.88 19.12
C SER A 320 -9.80 -16.77 20.38
N VAL A 321 -10.48 -15.62 20.55
CA VAL A 321 -11.44 -15.37 21.64
C VAL A 321 -12.86 -15.83 21.27
N GLY A 322 -13.08 -16.35 20.05
CA GLY A 322 -14.39 -16.84 19.59
C GLY A 322 -15.34 -15.77 19.04
N HIS A 323 -14.85 -14.54 18.83
CA HIS A 323 -15.64 -13.41 18.35
C HIS A 323 -15.16 -12.91 16.97
N GLU A 324 -14.98 -13.83 16.02
CA GLU A 324 -14.49 -13.51 14.66
C GLU A 324 -15.37 -12.48 13.94
N THR A 325 -16.70 -12.49 14.16
CA THR A 325 -17.63 -11.52 13.57
C THR A 325 -17.38 -10.07 14.00
N TRP A 326 -16.76 -9.83 15.16
CA TRP A 326 -16.38 -8.47 15.58
C TRP A 326 -15.34 -7.85 14.65
N PHE A 327 -14.51 -8.68 14.00
CA PHE A 327 -13.56 -8.19 13.01
C PHE A 327 -14.30 -7.60 11.80
N TYR A 328 -15.41 -8.21 11.39
CA TYR A 328 -16.18 -7.75 10.23
C TYR A 328 -16.78 -6.36 10.50
N TRP A 329 -17.30 -6.16 11.71
CA TRP A 329 -17.80 -4.87 12.18
C TRP A 329 -16.69 -3.85 12.39
N TYR A 330 -15.51 -4.26 12.85
CA TYR A 330 -14.34 -3.38 12.97
C TYR A 330 -13.91 -2.83 11.61
N VAL A 331 -13.82 -3.69 10.58
CA VAL A 331 -13.52 -3.27 9.20
C VAL A 331 -14.59 -2.31 8.69
N THR A 332 -15.86 -2.67 8.87
CA THR A 332 -17.01 -1.86 8.46
C THR A 332 -17.04 -0.48 9.13
N GLY A 333 -16.76 -0.41 10.43
CA GLY A 333 -16.69 0.84 11.18
C GLY A 333 -15.59 1.76 10.67
N CYS A 334 -14.42 1.21 10.34
CA CYS A 334 -13.33 2.01 9.77
C CYS A 334 -13.68 2.54 8.36
N ILE A 335 -14.33 1.73 7.52
CA ILE A 335 -14.84 2.18 6.21
C ILE A 335 -15.92 3.25 6.38
N ALA A 336 -16.82 3.11 7.36
CA ALA A 336 -17.86 4.10 7.64
C ALA A 336 -17.26 5.45 8.07
N VAL A 337 -16.17 5.45 8.84
CA VAL A 337 -15.43 6.70 9.15
C VAL A 337 -14.83 7.31 7.88
N SER A 338 -14.25 6.50 6.99
CA SER A 338 -13.78 6.99 5.68
C SER A 338 -14.93 7.57 4.85
N LEU A 339 -16.11 6.97 4.86
CA LEU A 339 -17.32 7.50 4.21
C LEU A 339 -17.70 8.87 4.77
N MET A 340 -17.81 8.99 6.10
CA MET A 340 -18.14 10.27 6.76
C MET A 340 -17.17 11.38 6.38
N ILE A 341 -15.87 11.07 6.31
CA ILE A 341 -14.84 12.03 5.93
C ILE A 341 -14.91 12.37 4.44
N SER A 342 -15.24 11.39 3.58
CA SER A 342 -15.40 11.62 2.14
C SER A 342 -16.56 12.56 1.81
N LEU A 343 -17.63 12.57 2.61
CA LEU A 343 -18.77 13.49 2.47
C LEU A 343 -18.39 14.93 2.84
N LEU A 344 -17.40 15.12 3.71
CA LEU A 344 -16.88 16.42 4.12
C LEU A 344 -15.81 16.98 3.17
N MET A 345 -15.36 16.16 2.22
CA MET A 345 -14.36 16.53 1.22
C MET A 345 -15.05 17.21 0.03
N HIS A 346 -14.43 18.25 -0.53
CA HIS A 346 -14.88 18.85 -1.79
C HIS A 346 -14.19 18.14 -2.96
N GLU A 347 -14.86 18.07 -4.12
CA GLU A 347 -14.30 17.49 -5.34
C GLU A 347 -12.94 18.11 -5.69
N THR A 348 -11.95 17.26 -5.96
CA THR A 348 -10.58 17.68 -6.32
C THR A 348 -10.30 17.61 -7.81
N LYS A 349 -11.17 16.98 -8.61
CA LYS A 349 -11.04 16.93 -10.07
C LYS A 349 -10.90 18.33 -10.68
N GLY A 350 -9.80 18.55 -11.41
CA GLY A 350 -9.59 19.77 -12.20
C GLY A 350 -9.08 20.98 -11.42
N ARG A 351 -8.66 20.82 -10.16
CA ARG A 351 -7.85 21.87 -9.50
C ARG A 351 -6.51 21.98 -10.22
N ILE A 352 -6.40 23.02 -11.04
CA ILE A 352 -5.13 23.52 -11.56
C ILE A 352 -4.34 23.95 -10.33
N ASN A 353 -3.28 23.21 -9.99
CA ASN A 353 -2.34 23.71 -9.00
C ASN A 353 -1.59 24.89 -9.63
N GLU A 354 -1.20 25.91 -8.87
CA GLU A 354 -0.35 27.01 -9.38
C GLU A 354 0.95 26.50 -10.07
N SER A 355 1.36 25.25 -9.77
CA SER A 355 2.42 24.54 -10.49
C SER A 355 2.07 24.20 -11.94
N ASP A 356 0.82 23.86 -12.25
CA ASP A 356 0.33 23.59 -13.61
C ASP A 356 0.27 24.90 -14.43
N GLU A 357 0.00 26.04 -13.78
CA GLU A 357 0.02 27.36 -14.42
C GLU A 357 1.45 27.79 -14.81
N LYS A 358 2.45 27.46 -13.99
CA LYS A 358 3.86 27.66 -14.37
C LYS A 358 4.32 26.71 -15.48
N ILE A 359 3.80 25.48 -15.51
CA ILE A 359 4.14 24.50 -16.56
C ILE A 359 3.47 24.88 -17.89
N SER A 360 2.20 25.28 -17.90
CA SER A 360 1.51 25.74 -19.12
C SER A 360 2.17 26.98 -19.74
N ILE A 361 2.67 27.91 -18.91
CA ILE A 361 3.43 29.08 -19.38
C ILE A 361 4.79 28.68 -19.98
N SER A 362 5.42 27.59 -19.50
CA SER A 362 6.72 27.12 -20.02
C SER A 362 6.63 26.20 -21.24
N VAL A 363 5.47 25.55 -21.46
CA VAL A 363 5.29 24.56 -22.55
C VAL A 363 4.53 25.15 -23.75
N GLY A 364 3.96 26.35 -23.67
CA GLY A 364 3.47 27.09 -24.83
C GLY A 364 2.51 26.28 -25.72
N TYR A 365 1.28 26.09 -25.25
CA TYR A 365 0.13 25.79 -26.12
C TYR A 365 -0.75 27.02 -26.24
#